data_AF-A0A352AIV9-F1
#
_entry.id   AF-A0A352AIV9-F1
#
_cell.length_a   1.000
_cell.length_b   1.000
_cell.length_c   1.000
_cell.angle_alpha   90.00
_cell.angle_beta   90.00
_cell.angle_gamma   90.00
#
_symmetry.space_group_name_H-M   'P 1'
#
loop_
_entity.id
_entity.type
_entity.pdbx_description
1 polymer ?
#
loop_
_entity_poly.entity_id
_entity_poly.type
_entity_poly.pdbx_seq_one_letter_code
_entity_poly.pdbx_strand_id
1 'polypeptide(L)' 'SMKIDYDFQRPLEIEAIFENPLRAAQKAGVPVPQLTMLYQQLKFLEARYLSRE' A
#
# COMPACT_ATOMS: atom_id res chain seq x y z
N SER A 1 7.57 -1.56 -10.13
CA SER A 1 8.20 -2.20 -8.94
C SER A 1 8.27 -1.13 -7.90
N MET A 2 7.55 -1.31 -6.80
CA MET A 2 7.32 -0.27 -5.80
C MET A 2 8.59 0.46 -5.32
N LYS A 3 9.75 -0.20 -5.27
CA LYS A 3 11.00 0.47 -4.90
C LYS A 3 11.44 1.50 -5.95
N ILE A 4 11.37 1.14 -7.23
CA ILE A 4 11.70 2.06 -8.33
C ILE A 4 10.69 3.22 -8.33
N ASP A 5 9.41 2.91 -8.15
CA ASP A 5 8.36 3.94 -8.12
C ASP A 5 8.61 4.93 -6.96
N TYR A 6 9.01 4.44 -5.79
CA TYR A 6 9.43 5.27 -4.66
C TYR A 6 10.68 6.12 -4.97
N ASP A 7 11.75 5.49 -5.48
CA ASP A 7 13.03 6.16 -5.76
C ASP A 7 12.86 7.30 -6.80
N PHE A 8 11.89 7.18 -7.71
CA PHE A 8 11.54 8.20 -8.70
C PHE A 8 10.32 9.06 -8.33
N GLN A 9 9.85 8.99 -7.08
CA GLN A 9 8.69 9.73 -6.55
C GLN A 9 7.42 9.61 -7.43
N ARG A 10 7.20 8.44 -8.02
CA ARG A 10 5.97 8.10 -8.75
C ARG A 10 4.93 7.51 -7.81
N PRO A 11 3.64 7.52 -8.17
CA PRO A 11 2.65 6.74 -7.43
C PRO A 11 3.07 5.27 -7.33
N LEU A 12 2.91 4.68 -6.14
CA LEU A 12 3.20 3.28 -5.88
C LEU A 12 2.02 2.40 -6.33
N GLU A 13 2.34 1.18 -6.75
CA GLU A 13 1.35 0.16 -7.12
C GLU A 13 0.68 -0.50 -5.89
N ILE A 14 0.38 0.28 -4.83
CA ILE A 14 -0.13 -0.24 -3.55
C ILE A 14 -1.46 -0.96 -3.73
N GLU A 15 -2.41 -0.36 -4.45
CA GLU A 15 -3.74 -0.97 -4.63
C GLU A 15 -3.67 -2.25 -5.45
N ALA A 16 -2.87 -2.26 -6.52
CA ALA A 16 -2.70 -3.43 -7.37
C ALA A 16 -2.18 -4.66 -6.59
N ILE A 17 -1.34 -4.43 -5.57
CA ILE A 17 -0.68 -5.49 -4.81
C ILE A 17 -1.46 -5.87 -3.54
N PHE A 18 -1.99 -4.89 -2.81
CA PHE A 18 -2.55 -5.10 -1.47
C PHE A 18 -4.08 -5.20 -1.44
N GLU A 19 -4.78 -4.63 -2.42
CA GLU A 19 -6.24 -4.54 -2.36
C GLU A 19 -6.89 -5.92 -2.46
N ASN A 20 -6.45 -6.77 -3.40
CA ASN A 20 -6.97 -8.12 -3.59
C ASN A 20 -6.83 -9.01 -2.33
N PRO A 21 -5.63 -9.16 -1.72
CA PRO A 21 -5.49 -9.97 -0.52
C PRO A 21 -6.23 -9.38 0.70
N LEU A 22 -6.30 -8.05 0.84
CA LEU A 22 -7.09 -7.41 1.90
C LEU A 22 -8.60 -7.69 1.74
N ARG A 23 -9.14 -7.55 0.52
CA ARG A 23 -10.54 -7.89 0.22
C ARG A 23 -10.82 -9.37 0.46
N ALA A 24 -9.89 -10.26 0.10
CA ALA A 24 -10.04 -11.69 0.32
C ALA A 24 -10.08 -12.03 1.82
N ALA A 25 -9.15 -11.48 2.60
CA ALA A 25 -9.12 -11.65 4.05
C ALA A 25 -10.40 -11.11 4.72
N GLN A 26 -10.87 -9.93 4.29
CA GLN A 26 -12.11 -9.35 4.79
C GLN A 26 -13.33 -10.22 4.49
N LYS A 27 -13.45 -10.75 3.26
CA LYS A 27 -14.53 -11.67 2.87
C LYS A 27 -14.50 -12.98 3.66
N ALA A 28 -13.30 -13.47 3.99
CA ALA A 28 -13.13 -14.68 4.78
C ALA A 28 -13.26 -14.46 6.29
N GLY A 29 -13.40 -13.20 6.75
CA GLY A 29 -13.38 -12.87 8.17
C GLY A 29 -12.03 -13.13 8.86
N VAL A 30 -10.94 -13.21 8.09
CA VAL A 30 -9.60 -13.51 8.60
C VAL A 30 -8.86 -12.21 8.93
N PRO A 31 -8.40 -12.02 10.18
CA PRO A 31 -7.61 -10.86 10.53
C PRO A 31 -6.21 -10.94 9.91
N VAL A 32 -5.79 -9.87 9.25
CA VAL A 32 -4.47 -9.74 8.59
C VAL A 32 -3.75 -8.47 9.06
N PRO A 33 -3.50 -8.30 10.37
CA PRO A 33 -3.05 -7.03 10.95
C PRO A 33 -1.74 -6.50 10.35
N GLN A 34 -0.80 -7.40 10.02
CA GLN A 34 0.47 -7.03 9.39
C GLN A 34 0.28 -6.52 7.95
N LEU A 35 -0.63 -7.13 7.20
CA LEU A 35 -0.96 -6.69 5.84
C LEU A 35 -1.65 -5.32 5.86
N THR A 36 -2.59 -5.13 6.79
CA THR A 36 -3.27 -3.86 7.01
C THR A 36 -2.30 -2.76 7.42
N MET A 37 -1.40 -3.04 8.36
CA MET A 37 -0.36 -2.11 8.79
C MET A 37 0.52 -1.69 7.61
N LEU A 38 1.01 -2.66 6.82
CA LEU A 38 1.89 -2.39 5.68
C LEU A 38 1.18 -1.54 4.61
N TYR A 39 -0.08 -1.87 4.28
CA TYR A 39 -0.90 -1.05 3.37
C TYR A 39 -1.00 0.40 3.83
N GLN A 40 -1.33 0.63 5.10
CA GLN A 40 -1.48 1.97 5.68
C GLN A 40 -0.15 2.74 5.69
N GLN A 41 0.96 2.09 6.05
CA GLN A 41 2.29 2.71 6.06
C GLN A 41 2.74 3.12 4.66
N LEU A 42 2.47 2.29 3.65
CA LEU A 42 2.81 2.61 2.26
C LEU A 42 1.97 3.77 1.73
N LYS A 43 0.67 3.82 2.05
CA LYS A 43 -0.20 4.94 1.70
C LYS A 43 0.26 6.25 2.32
N PHE A 44 0.65 6.21 3.59
CA PHE A 44 1.23 7.36 4.27
C PHE A 44 2.54 7.82 3.61
N LEU A 45 3.43 6.87 3.28
CA LEU A 45 4.70 7.15 2.62
C LEU A 45 4.48 7.82 1.25
N GLU A 46 3.59 7.25 0.43
CA GLU A 46 3.17 7.78 -0.87
C GLU A 46 2.66 9.22 -0.76
N ALA A 47 1.68 9.44 0.11
CA ALA A 47 1.11 10.77 0.33
C ALA A 47 2.19 11.77 0.77
N ARG A 48 3.16 11.36 1.60
CA ARG A 48 4.21 12.23 2.12
C ARG A 48 5.20 12.70 1.05
N TYR A 49 5.59 11.87 0.08
CA TYR A 49 6.54 12.31 -0.95
C TYR A 49 5.85 12.94 -2.17
N LEU A 50 4.58 12.62 -2.44
CA LEU A 50 3.81 13.28 -3.51
C LEU A 50 3.30 14.68 -3.13
N SER A 51 3.19 14.98 -1.83
CA SER A 51 2.77 16.31 -1.33
C SER A 51 3.93 17.28 -1.09
N ARG A 52 5.19 16.85 -1.28
CA ARG A 52 6.35 17.74 -1.20
C ARG A 52 6.59 18.36 -2.56
N GLU A 53 6.11 19.59 -2.74
CA GLU A 53 6.54 20.53 -3.79
C GLU A 53 7.88 21.18 -3.44
#